data_AF-A0A662P6K6-F1
#
_entry.id   AF-A0A662P6K6-F1
#
_cell.length_a   1.000
_cell.length_b   1.000
_cell.length_c   1.000
_cell.angle_alpha   90.00
_cell.angle_beta   90.00
_cell.angle_gamma   90.00
#
_symmetry.space_group_name_H-M   'P 1'
#
loop_
_entity.id
_entity.type
_entity.pdbx_description
1 polymer ?
#
loop_
_entity_poly.entity_id
_entity_poly.type
_entity_poly.pdbx_seq_one_letter_code
_entity_poly.pdbx_strand_id
1 'polypeptide(L)' 'MGGNKLNPAPLGLAGFGFTTILLNLINSGLLDSSAMPVVLAMGIFYGGLAQIIAGVLEARLGNT' A
#
# COMPACT_ATOMS: atom_id res chain seq x y z
N MET A 1 19.09 -19.51 -16.64
CA MET A 1 18.79 -18.07 -16.63
C MET A 1 18.23 -17.69 -15.27
N GLY A 2 19.11 -17.33 -14.32
CA GLY A 2 18.70 -16.82 -13.00
C GLY A 2 18.52 -15.30 -13.07
N GLY A 3 17.39 -14.86 -13.59
CA GLY A 3 17.01 -13.44 -13.55
C GLY A 3 16.48 -13.09 -12.17
N ASN A 4 16.98 -12.02 -11.56
CA ASN A 4 16.49 -11.47 -10.30
C ASN A 4 15.00 -11.09 -10.48
N LYS A 5 14.08 -11.98 -10.09
CA LYS A 5 12.64 -11.72 -10.22
C LYS A 5 12.24 -10.64 -9.22
N LEU A 6 11.58 -9.59 -9.69
CA LEU A 6 10.97 -8.58 -8.83
C LEU A 6 9.87 -9.26 -8.00
N ASN A 7 9.90 -9.06 -6.68
CA ASN A 7 8.85 -9.50 -5.76
C ASN A 7 7.92 -8.29 -5.49
N PRO A 8 6.70 -8.28 -6.05
CA PRO A 8 5.74 -7.21 -5.84
C PRO A 8 5.03 -7.22 -4.47
N ALA A 9 5.01 -8.32 -3.71
CA ALA A 9 4.32 -8.39 -2.42
C ALA A 9 4.75 -7.30 -1.40
N PRO A 10 6.05 -6.99 -1.22
CA PRO A 10 6.48 -5.88 -0.35
C PRO A 10 5.90 -4.52 -0.74
N LEU A 11 5.66 -4.25 -2.03
CA LEU A 11 5.07 -2.99 -2.49
C LEU A 11 3.63 -2.86 -1.98
N GLY A 12 2.82 -3.91 -2.14
CA GLY A 12 1.42 -3.90 -1.68
C GLY A 12 1.33 -3.80 -0.16
N LEU A 13 2.18 -4.53 0.58
CA LEU A 13 2.21 -4.51 2.04
C LEU A 13 2.67 -3.16 2.60
N ALA A 14 3.68 -2.54 1.99
CA ALA A 14 4.13 -1.20 2.38
C ALA A 14 3.04 -0.15 2.13
N GLY A 15 2.34 -0.24 0.99
CA GLY A 15 1.20 0.62 0.65
C GLY A 15 0.08 0.54 1.67
N PHE A 16 -0.35 -0.68 1.97
CA PHE A 16 -1.39 -0.96 2.97
C PHE A 16 -0.99 -0.49 4.38
N GLY A 17 0.19 -0.91 4.83
CA GLY A 17 0.67 -0.66 6.19
C GLY A 17 0.87 0.83 6.44
N PHE A 18 1.48 1.55 5.50
CA PHE A 18 1.70 2.98 5.66
C PHE A 18 0.38 3.77 5.68
N THR A 19 -0.56 3.46 4.78
CA THR A 19 -1.89 4.09 4.78
C THR A 19 -2.63 3.83 6.10
N THR A 20 -2.52 2.60 6.62
CA THR A 20 -3.13 2.20 7.91
C THR A 20 -2.53 2.99 9.08
N ILE A 21 -1.22 3.18 9.10
CA ILE A 21 -0.55 4.00 10.12
C ILE A 21 -1.08 5.44 10.05
N LEU A 22 -1.10 6.06 8.86
CA LEU A 22 -1.57 7.44 8.72
C LEU A 22 -3.01 7.63 9.19
N LEU A 23 -3.92 6.72 8.82
CA LEU A 23 -5.31 6.77 9.25
C LEU A 23 -5.42 6.65 10.78
N ASN A 24 -4.65 5.75 11.40
CA ASN A 24 -4.67 5.58 12.84
C ASN A 24 -3.99 6.72 13.61
N LEU A 25 -3.04 7.43 13.00
CA LEU A 25 -2.50 8.66 13.57
C LEU A 25 -3.56 9.77 13.62
N ILE A 26 -4.44 9.88 12.62
CA ILE A 26 -5.60 10.76 12.70
C ILE A 26 -6.60 10.27 13.77
N ASN A 27 -6.94 8.98 13.78
CA ASN A 27 -7.88 8.43 14.75
C ASN A 27 -7.42 8.57 16.21
N SER A 28 -6.10 8.53 16.46
CA SER A 28 -5.50 8.72 17.78
C SER A 28 -5.28 10.19 18.16
N GLY A 29 -5.59 11.13 17.27
CA GLY A 29 -5.39 12.57 17.50
C GLY A 29 -3.93 13.02 17.43
N LEU A 30 -3.01 12.17 16.97
CA LEU A 30 -1.59 12.49 16.78
C LEU A 30 -1.34 13.23 15.46
N LEU A 31 -2.23 13.09 14.49
CA LEU A 31 -2.30 13.91 13.29
C LEU A 31 -3.63 14.65 13.23
N ASP A 32 -3.58 15.90 12.78
CA ASP A 32 -4.75 16.75 12.60
C ASP A 32 -5.66 16.18 11.48
N SER A 33 -6.97 16.22 11.69
CA SER A 33 -7.98 15.79 10.71
C SER A 33 -7.90 16.56 9.38
N SER A 34 -7.29 17.74 9.35
CA SER A 34 -6.96 18.46 8.12
C SER A 34 -6.00 17.68 7.19
N ALA A 35 -5.28 16.67 7.70
CA ALA A 35 -4.45 15.76 6.91
C ALA A 35 -5.26 14.64 6.21
N MET A 36 -6.57 14.52 6.47
CA MET A 36 -7.42 13.49 5.87
C MET A 36 -7.38 13.42 4.33
N PRO A 37 -7.34 14.54 3.57
CA PRO A 37 -7.21 14.49 2.11
C PRO A 37 -5.93 13.78 1.64
N VAL A 38 -4.83 13.93 2.40
CA VAL A 38 -3.56 13.24 2.11
C VAL A 38 -3.73 11.75 2.37
N VAL A 39 -4.33 11.36 3.50
CA VAL A 39 -4.59 9.94 3.82
C VAL A 39 -5.50 9.28 2.79
N LEU A 40 -6.52 10.00 2.29
CA LEU A 40 -7.36 9.53 1.20
C LEU A 40 -6.59 9.33 -0.10
N ALA A 41 -5.73 10.28 -0.49
CA ALA A 41 -4.88 10.12 -1.67
C ALA A 41 -3.93 8.92 -1.52
N MET A 42 -3.31 8.76 -0.35
CA MET A 42 -2.46 7.60 -0.04
C MET A 42 -3.25 6.29 -0.07
N GLY A 43 -4.48 6.28 0.45
CA GLY A 43 -5.35 5.11 0.41
C GLY A 43 -5.80 4.72 -0.99
N ILE A 44 -6.09 5.69 -1.86
CA ILE A 44 -6.49 5.40 -3.25
C ILE A 44 -5.29 4.88 -4.05
N PHE A 45 -4.16 5.59 -4.03
CA PHE A 45 -3.06 5.31 -4.94
C PHE A 45 -2.05 4.29 -4.39
N TYR A 46 -1.71 4.36 -3.10
CA TYR A 46 -0.65 3.53 -2.53
C TYR A 46 -1.21 2.32 -1.77
N GLY A 47 -2.12 2.55 -0.82
CA GLY A 47 -2.83 1.47 -0.13
C GLY A 47 -3.77 0.67 -1.05
N GLY A 48 -4.35 1.31 -2.06
CA GLY A 48 -5.32 0.69 -2.96
C GLY A 48 -4.69 0.23 -4.27
N LEU A 49 -4.46 1.16 -5.19
CA LEU A 49 -4.03 0.84 -6.57
C LEU A 49 -2.71 0.08 -6.62
N ALA A 50 -1.67 0.52 -5.89
CA ALA A 50 -0.39 -0.18 -5.87
C ALA A 50 -0.51 -1.59 -5.28
N GLN A 51 -1.39 -1.81 -4.29
CA GLN A 51 -1.66 -3.13 -3.74
C GLN A 51 -2.43 -4.04 -4.73
N ILE A 52 -3.39 -3.49 -5.47
CA ILE A 52 -4.08 -4.22 -6.55
C ILE A 52 -3.06 -4.63 -7.64
N ILE A 53 -2.21 -3.71 -8.07
CA ILE A 53 -1.15 -4.00 -9.05
C ILE A 53 -0.21 -5.08 -8.51
N ALA A 54 0.21 -4.98 -7.24
CA ALA A 54 1.06 -5.99 -6.62
C ALA A 54 0.41 -7.38 -6.62
N GLY A 55 -0.88 -7.48 -6.26
CA GLY A 55 -1.62 -8.74 -6.30
C GLY A 55 -1.76 -9.32 -7.71
N VAL A 56 -2.01 -8.48 -8.72
CA VAL A 56 -2.05 -8.91 -10.13
C VAL A 56 -0.69 -9.42 -10.60
N LEU A 57 0.41 -8.79 -10.17
CA LEU A 57 1.75 -9.22 -10.51
C LEU A 57 2.15 -10.53 -9.79
N GLU A 58 1.82 -10.69 -8.51
CA GLU A 58 2.00 -11.95 -7.77
C GLU A 58 1.25 -13.11 -8.44
N ALA A 59 -0.01 -12.89 -8.82
CA ALA A 59 -0.81 -13.89 -9.53
C ALA A 59 -0.18 -14.31 -10.87
N ARG A 60 0.43 -13.37 -11.61
CA ARG A 60 1.16 -13.67 -12.85
C ARG A 60 2.47 -14.42 -12.62
N LEU A 61 3.08 -14.26 -11.44
CA LEU A 61 4.30 -14.96 -11.04
C LEU A 61 4.01 -16.37 -10.51
N GLY A 62 2.73 -16.75 -10.36
CA GLY A 62 2.31 -18.05 -9.82
C GLY A 62 2.39 -18.14 -8.30
N ASN A 63 2.47 -16.99 -7.63
CA ASN A 63 2.45 -16.89 -6.18
C ASN A 63 1.00 -16.65 -5.74
N THR A 64 0.38 -17.65 -5.11
CA THR A 64 -1.01 -17.63 -4.62
C THR A 64 -1.10 -16.99 -3.24
#